data_AF-A0A3C0L286-F1
#
_entry.id   AF-A0A3C0L286-F1
#
_cell.length_a   1.000
_cell.length_b   1.000
_cell.length_c   1.000
_cell.angle_alpha   90.00
_cell.angle_beta   90.00
_cell.angle_gamma   90.00
#
_symmetry.space_group_name_H-M   'P 1'
#
loop_
_entity.id
_entity.type
_entity.pdbx_description
1 polymer ?
#
loop_
_entity_poly.entity_id
_entity_poly.type
_entity_poly.pdbx_seq_one_letter_code
_entity_poly.pdbx_strand_id
1 'polypeptide(L)'
;MAAEQPELERVSAEAIRAQVPIIHSDVVGGLFDPIGGDLDVHAILQGYLKQLRVRGGTLQTDARVLGLDRVGEHWQVRCRDGLVASAKIIVNAAGAWADEVGLLAGLAPLGLQPKRRTACLIEVPKVFNH
;
A
#
# COMPACT_ATOMS: atom_id res chain seq x y z
N MET A 1 -9.98 16.47 -14.34
CA MET A 1 -10.92 15.41 -13.89
C MET A 1 -11.43 14.57 -15.04
N ALA A 2 -12.19 15.09 -16.01
CA ALA A 2 -12.68 14.27 -17.14
C ALA A 2 -11.59 13.68 -18.05
N ALA A 3 -10.39 14.30 -18.10
CA ALA A 3 -9.29 13.83 -18.95
C ALA A 3 -8.48 12.65 -18.38
N GLU A 4 -8.67 12.29 -17.10
CA GLU A 4 -7.84 11.27 -16.42
C GLU A 4 -8.62 9.98 -16.10
N GLN A 5 -9.96 10.03 -16.06
CA GLN A 5 -10.83 8.87 -15.87
C GLN A 5 -12.01 8.94 -16.84
N PRO A 6 -11.86 8.43 -18.09
CA PRO A 6 -12.85 8.61 -19.14
C PRO A 6 -14.17 7.88 -18.88
N GLU A 7 -14.17 6.87 -18.02
CA GLU A 7 -15.35 6.06 -17.66
C GLU A 7 -16.07 6.56 -16.40
N LEU A 8 -15.58 7.63 -15.78
CA LEU A 8 -16.17 8.19 -14.57
C LEU A 8 -17.47 8.95 -14.90
N GLU A 9 -18.59 8.45 -14.41
CA GLU A 9 -19.92 8.97 -14.72
C GLU A 9 -20.49 9.82 -13.58
N ARG A 10 -21.17 10.92 -13.92
CA ARG A 10 -21.99 11.64 -12.95
C ARG A 10 -23.32 10.92 -12.78
N VAL A 11 -23.67 10.60 -11.55
CA VAL A 11 -24.93 9.91 -11.21
C VAL A 11 -25.84 10.79 -10.35
N SER A 12 -27.14 10.69 -10.61
CA SER A 12 -28.16 11.41 -9.84
C SER A 12 -28.33 10.78 -8.45
N ALA A 13 -28.88 11.55 -7.52
CA ALA A 13 -29.28 11.05 -6.21
C ALA A 13 -30.26 9.87 -6.30
N GLU A 14 -31.16 9.88 -7.28
CA GLU A 14 -32.11 8.80 -7.53
C GLU A 14 -31.40 7.50 -7.96
N ALA A 15 -30.47 7.59 -8.92
CA ALA A 15 -29.70 6.44 -9.38
C ALA A 15 -28.84 5.83 -8.24
N ILE A 16 -28.23 6.67 -7.42
CA ILE A 16 -27.45 6.22 -6.26
C ILE A 16 -28.30 5.43 -5.27
N ARG A 17 -29.48 5.95 -4.90
CA ARG A 17 -30.36 5.26 -3.95
C ARG A 17 -31.02 4.00 -4.52
N ALA A 18 -31.23 3.95 -5.84
CA ALA A 18 -31.67 2.74 -6.51
C ALA A 18 -30.61 1.61 -6.41
N GLN A 19 -29.32 1.97 -6.46
CA GLN A 19 -28.20 1.02 -6.38
C GLN A 19 -27.79 0.67 -4.95
N VAL A 20 -27.78 1.65 -4.03
CA VAL A 20 -27.38 1.48 -2.62
C VAL A 20 -28.48 2.06 -1.72
N PRO A 21 -29.52 1.27 -1.39
CA PRO A 21 -30.72 1.77 -0.72
C PRO A 21 -30.52 2.33 0.69
N ILE A 22 -29.39 2.00 1.35
CA ILE A 22 -29.06 2.50 2.69
C ILE A 22 -28.55 3.95 2.71
N ILE A 23 -28.22 4.52 1.55
CA ILE A 23 -27.75 5.92 1.46
C ILE A 23 -28.89 6.89 1.80
N HIS A 24 -28.60 7.86 2.67
CA HIS A 24 -29.56 8.85 3.15
C HIS A 24 -30.15 9.70 2.01
N SER A 25 -31.40 10.17 2.17
CA SER A 25 -32.13 10.95 1.16
C SER A 25 -31.48 12.28 0.81
N ASP A 26 -30.67 12.84 1.70
CA ASP A 26 -29.98 14.14 1.52
C ASP A 26 -28.80 14.07 0.54
N VAL A 27 -28.51 12.90 -0.02
CA VAL A 27 -27.55 12.78 -1.13
C VAL A 27 -28.00 13.62 -2.32
N VAL A 28 -27.10 14.44 -2.87
CA VAL A 28 -27.41 15.36 -3.98
C VAL A 28 -26.95 14.84 -5.35
N GLY A 29 -26.16 13.78 -5.37
CA GLY A 29 -25.54 13.19 -6.56
C GLY A 29 -24.18 12.58 -6.22
N GLY A 30 -23.51 12.02 -7.22
CA GLY A 30 -22.21 11.38 -7.01
C GLY A 30 -21.46 11.11 -8.31
N LEU A 31 -20.33 10.42 -8.16
CA LEU A 31 -19.51 9.93 -9.27
C LEU A 31 -19.47 8.40 -9.18
N PHE A 32 -19.73 7.74 -10.30
CA PHE A 32 -19.71 6.29 -10.42
C PHE A 32 -18.53 5.90 -11.32
N ASP A 33 -17.67 5.02 -10.81
CA ASP A 33 -16.54 4.45 -11.54
C ASP A 33 -16.86 2.98 -11.84
N PRO A 34 -17.20 2.62 -13.09
CA PRO A 34 -17.61 1.27 -13.46
C PRO A 34 -16.44 0.26 -13.49
N ILE A 35 -15.19 0.74 -13.55
CA ILE A 35 -13.99 -0.12 -13.57
C ILE A 35 -13.31 -0.22 -12.21
N GLY A 36 -13.75 0.60 -11.25
CA GLY A 36 -13.33 0.51 -9.86
C GLY A 36 -13.72 -0.85 -9.25
N GLY A 37 -12.89 -1.34 -8.33
CA GLY A 37 -13.16 -2.61 -7.67
C GLY A 37 -12.19 -2.90 -6.52
N ASP A 38 -12.43 -4.03 -5.87
CA ASP A 38 -11.61 -4.49 -4.77
C ASP A 38 -10.38 -5.26 -5.27
N LEU A 39 -9.28 -5.10 -4.54
CA LEU A 39 -8.05 -5.84 -4.78
C LEU A 39 -7.86 -6.87 -3.67
N ASP A 40 -7.63 -8.13 -4.06
CA ASP A 40 -7.08 -9.12 -3.14
C ASP A 40 -5.58 -8.82 -2.94
N VAL A 41 -5.30 -7.93 -1.99
CA VAL A 41 -3.94 -7.51 -1.64
C VAL A 41 -3.09 -8.70 -1.21
N HIS A 42 -3.67 -9.70 -0.55
CA HIS A 42 -2.93 -10.88 -0.12
C HIS A 42 -2.46 -11.69 -1.33
N ALA A 43 -3.36 -12.00 -2.27
CA ALA A 43 -3.01 -12.74 -3.48
C ALA A 43 -1.98 -11.99 -4.33
N ILE A 44 -2.10 -10.67 -4.46
CA ILE A 44 -1.14 -9.84 -5.19
C ILE A 44 0.25 -9.93 -4.56
N LEU A 45 0.36 -9.75 -3.24
CA LEU A 45 1.63 -9.82 -2.52
C LEU A 45 2.27 -11.21 -2.63
N GLN A 46 1.48 -12.27 -2.46
CA GLN A 46 1.97 -13.65 -2.65
C GLN A 46 2.44 -13.90 -4.09
N GLY A 47 1.73 -13.34 -5.07
CA GLY A 47 2.13 -13.36 -6.47
C GLY A 47 3.52 -12.75 -6.70
N TYR A 48 3.79 -11.59 -6.13
CA TYR A 48 5.12 -10.95 -6.21
C TYR A 48 6.20 -11.76 -5.50
N LEU A 49 5.92 -12.30 -4.30
CA LEU A 49 6.88 -13.14 -3.58
C LEU A 49 7.21 -14.43 -4.34
N LYS A 50 6.23 -15.03 -5.01
CA LYS A 50 6.46 -16.18 -5.90
C LYS A 50 7.37 -15.79 -7.06
N GLN A 51 7.12 -14.66 -7.72
CA GLN A 51 7.96 -14.18 -8.82
C GLN A 51 9.40 -13.89 -8.36
N LEU A 52 9.58 -13.29 -7.17
CA LEU A 52 10.90 -13.05 -6.58
C LEU A 52 11.68 -14.36 -6.44
N ARG A 53 11.06 -15.39 -5.86
CA ARG A 53 11.67 -16.71 -5.65
C ARG A 53 12.02 -17.40 -6.95
N VAL A 54 11.11 -17.38 -7.94
CA VAL A 54 11.35 -17.98 -9.27
C VAL A 54 12.55 -17.32 -9.98
N ARG A 55 12.77 -16.02 -9.73
CA ARG A 55 13.92 -15.28 -10.28
C ARG A 55 15.18 -15.38 -9.41
N GLY A 56 15.21 -16.27 -8.43
CA GLY A 56 16.38 -16.49 -7.55
C GLY A 56 16.55 -15.47 -6.43
N GLY A 57 15.55 -14.60 -6.20
CA GLY A 57 15.56 -13.65 -5.10
C GLY A 57 15.27 -14.33 -3.76
N THR A 58 15.79 -13.74 -2.68
CA THR A 58 15.60 -14.22 -1.31
C THR A 58 14.72 -13.26 -0.53
N LEU A 59 13.77 -13.81 0.24
CA LEU A 59 13.01 -13.06 1.23
C LEU A 59 13.54 -13.41 2.62
N GLN A 60 14.13 -12.42 3.29
CA GLN A 60 14.49 -12.54 4.70
C GLN A 60 13.46 -11.76 5.53
N THR A 61 12.76 -12.46 6.42
CA THR A 61 11.83 -11.86 7.40
C THR A 61 12.50 -11.81 8.77
N ASP A 62 11.91 -11.08 9.71
CA ASP A 62 12.47 -10.83 11.05
C ASP A 62 13.87 -10.16 11.10
N ALA A 63 14.43 -9.81 9.94
CA ALA A 63 15.71 -9.16 9.74
C ALA A 63 15.58 -7.62 9.65
N ARG A 64 15.23 -6.98 10.78
CA ARG A 64 15.21 -5.51 10.84
C ARG A 64 16.61 -4.95 10.54
N VAL A 65 16.71 -4.01 9.61
CA VAL A 65 17.95 -3.27 9.32
C VAL A 65 18.31 -2.39 10.52
N LEU A 66 19.55 -2.51 10.98
CA LEU A 66 20.12 -1.76 12.11
C LEU A 66 21.22 -0.79 11.68
N GLY A 67 21.80 -0.97 10.50
CA GLY A 67 22.84 -0.08 9.99
C GLY A 67 23.13 -0.31 8.51
N LEU A 68 23.53 0.77 7.85
CA LEU A 68 23.89 0.80 6.43
C LEU A 68 25.22 1.53 6.29
N ASP A 69 26.24 0.83 5.82
CA ASP A 69 27.58 1.40 5.64
C ASP A 69 28.06 1.21 4.21
N ARG A 70 28.64 2.26 3.63
CA ARG A 70 29.28 2.19 2.32
C ARG A 70 30.70 1.67 2.47
N VAL A 71 30.98 0.49 1.94
CA VAL A 71 32.30 -0.17 1.94
C VAL A 71 32.75 -0.33 0.49
N GLY A 72 33.56 0.63 0.02
CA GLY A 72 33.94 0.73 -1.39
C GLY A 72 32.72 0.93 -2.29
N GLU A 73 32.56 0.06 -3.28
CA GLU A 73 31.45 0.11 -4.24
C GLU A 73 30.15 -0.53 -3.73
N HIS A 74 30.16 -1.13 -2.54
CA HIS A 74 29.03 -1.87 -1.99
C HIS A 74 28.53 -1.24 -0.70
N TRP A 75 27.24 -1.45 -0.43
CA TRP A 75 26.63 -1.27 0.87
C TRP A 75 26.72 -2.56 1.68
N GLN A 76 27.06 -2.43 2.95
CA GLN A 76 26.85 -3.47 3.94
C GLN A 76 25.62 -3.15 4.77
N VAL A 77 24.70 -4.11 4.84
CA VAL A 77 23.46 -4.02 5.59
C VAL A 77 23.59 -4.93 6.81
N ARG A 78 23.56 -4.36 8.01
CA ARG A 78 23.51 -5.15 9.25
C ARG A 78 22.05 -5.31 9.68
N CYS A 79 21.65 -6.55 9.91
CA CYS A 79 20.32 -6.91 10.37
C CYS A 79 20.34 -7.44 11.80
N ARG A 80 19.20 -7.34 12.49
CA ARG A 80 19.02 -7.76 13.89
C ARG A 80 19.25 -9.26 14.12
N ASP A 81 18.98 -10.09 13.13
CA ASP A 81 19.21 -11.53 13.18
C ASP A 81 20.70 -11.92 13.05
N GLY A 82 21.60 -10.93 12.98
CA GLY A 82 23.03 -11.14 12.79
C GLY A 82 23.44 -11.26 11.32
N LEU A 83 22.48 -11.24 10.38
CA LEU A 83 22.78 -11.24 8.96
C LEU A 83 23.52 -9.96 8.57
N VAL A 84 24.58 -10.13 7.78
CA VAL A 84 25.26 -9.04 7.06
C VAL A 84 25.12 -9.29 5.57
N ALA A 85 24.31 -8.49 4.90
CA ALA A 85 24.13 -8.56 3.46
C ALA A 85 24.98 -7.51 2.75
N SER A 86 25.41 -7.80 1.52
CA SER A 86 26.19 -6.88 0.68
C SER A 86 25.50 -6.67 -0.66
N ALA A 87 25.34 -5.41 -1.08
CA ALA A 87 24.74 -5.08 -2.37
C ALA A 87 25.28 -3.75 -2.90
N LYS A 88 25.33 -3.59 -4.24
CA LYS A 88 25.70 -2.30 -4.87
C LYS A 88 24.61 -1.25 -4.74
N ILE A 89 23.35 -1.68 -4.76
CA ILE A 89 22.17 -0.82 -4.74
C ILE A 89 21.30 -1.21 -3.55
N ILE A 90 20.85 -0.21 -2.81
CA ILE A 90 19.83 -0.34 -1.76
C ILE A 90 18.58 0.38 -2.26
N VAL A 91 17.44 -0.30 -2.21
CA VAL A 91 16.14 0.30 -2.48
C VAL A 91 15.41 0.47 -1.16
N ASN A 92 15.16 1.71 -0.75
CA ASN A 92 14.43 2.00 0.47
C ASN A 92 12.91 1.91 0.21
N ALA A 93 12.33 0.75 0.53
CA ALA A 93 10.90 0.48 0.44
C ALA A 93 10.26 0.27 1.83
N ALA A 94 10.79 0.95 2.85
CA ALA A 94 10.39 0.74 4.25
C ALA A 94 9.08 1.45 4.67
N GLY A 95 8.28 1.95 3.73
CA GLY A 95 7.00 2.61 4.02
C GLY A 95 7.14 3.79 4.98
N ALA A 96 6.36 3.79 6.07
CA ALA A 96 6.38 4.84 7.10
C ALA A 96 7.76 5.02 7.77
N TRP A 97 8.63 4.01 7.72
CA TRP A 97 9.97 4.02 8.30
C TRP A 97 11.06 4.43 7.31
N ALA A 98 10.72 4.86 6.10
CA ALA A 98 11.71 5.19 5.08
C ALA A 98 12.67 6.31 5.51
N ASP A 99 12.22 7.33 6.26
CA ASP A 99 13.12 8.34 6.82
C ASP A 99 14.08 7.74 7.86
N GLU A 100 13.57 6.90 8.78
CA GLU A 100 14.41 6.22 9.78
C GLU A 100 15.49 5.35 9.12
N VAL A 101 15.14 4.60 8.07
CA VAL A 101 16.11 3.79 7.31
C VAL A 101 17.08 4.67 6.51
N GLY A 102 16.61 5.79 5.94
CA GLY A 102 17.44 6.74 5.21
C GLY A 102 18.51 7.38 6.10
N LEU A 103 18.17 7.71 7.34
CA LEU A 103 19.11 8.24 8.33
C LEU A 103 20.23 7.24 8.64
N LEU A 104 19.95 5.93 8.65
CA LEU A 104 21.00 4.90 8.81
C LEU A 104 22.03 4.92 7.69
N ALA A 105 21.66 5.41 6.50
CA ALA A 105 22.55 5.58 5.35
C ALA A 105 23.17 6.99 5.27
N GLY A 106 22.98 7.84 6.29
CA GLY A 106 23.49 9.22 6.33
C GLY A 106 22.74 10.21 5.42
N LEU A 107 21.53 9.86 4.98
CA LEU A 107 20.70 10.75 4.16
C LEU A 107 19.92 11.74 5.03
N ALA A 108 19.62 12.91 4.46
CA ALA A 108 18.65 13.82 5.06
C ALA A 108 17.22 13.22 4.94
N PRO A 109 16.35 13.43 5.95
CA PRO A 109 14.97 12.92 5.90
C PRO A 109 14.15 13.65 4.82
N LEU A 110 13.19 12.94 4.23
CA LEU A 110 12.22 13.51 3.29
C LEU A 110 11.05 14.21 4.02
N GLY A 111 10.90 13.99 5.33
CA GLY A 111 9.83 14.58 6.14
C GLY A 111 8.53 13.80 6.05
N LEU A 112 8.61 12.46 5.96
CA LEU A 112 7.44 11.59 5.89
C LEU A 112 6.58 11.73 7.15
N GLN A 113 5.27 11.90 6.93
CA GLN A 113 4.27 12.05 8.00
C GLN A 113 3.24 10.91 7.90
N PRO A 114 3.46 9.79 8.62
CA PRO A 114 2.50 8.70 8.65
C PRO A 114 1.15 9.17 9.21
N LYS A 115 0.06 8.86 8.51
CA LYS A 115 -1.30 9.21 8.94
C LYS A 115 -2.05 7.96 9.37
N ARG A 116 -2.58 7.98 10.58
CA ARG A 116 -3.43 6.89 11.08
C ARG A 116 -4.79 6.93 10.39
N ARG A 117 -5.23 5.78 9.89
CA ARG A 117 -6.59 5.54 9.38
C ARG A 117 -7.16 4.30 10.08
N THR A 118 -8.40 4.39 10.52
CA THR A 118 -9.12 3.28 11.18
C THR A 118 -10.29 2.87 10.30
N ALA A 119 -10.51 1.57 10.17
CA ALA A 119 -11.68 0.98 9.51
C ALA A 119 -12.32 -0.04 10.45
N CYS A 120 -13.61 -0.30 10.28
CA CYS A 120 -14.32 -1.34 11.01
C CYS A 120 -15.17 -2.15 10.03
N LEU A 121 -15.32 -3.45 10.32
CA LEU A 121 -16.27 -4.31 9.64
C LEU A 121 -17.54 -4.34 10.48
N ILE A 122 -18.68 -4.18 9.83
CA ILE A 122 -20.00 -4.23 10.45
C ILE A 122 -20.85 -5.26 9.73
N GLU A 123 -21.76 -5.90 10.46
CA GLU A 123 -22.75 -6.76 9.83
C GLU A 123 -23.76 -5.92 9.04
N VAL A 124 -24.11 -6.38 7.85
CA VAL A 124 -25.16 -5.75 7.04
C VAL A 124 -26.50 -5.94 7.76
N PRO A 125 -27.28 -4.87 7.99
CA PRO A 125 -28.59 -5.00 8.62
C PRO A 125 -29.49 -5.97 7.87
N LYS A 126 -30.22 -6.82 8.60
CA LYS A 126 -31.09 -7.87 8.01
C LYS A 126 -32.09 -7.35 6.97
N VAL A 127 -32.54 -6.10 7.10
CA VAL A 127 -33.46 -5.46 6.16
C VAL A 127 -32.87 -5.24 4.76
N PHE A 128 -31.55 -5.34 4.61
CA PHE A 128 -30.83 -5.20 3.34
C PHE A 128 -30.11 -6.49 2.91
N ASN A 129 -30.34 -7.60 3.63
CA ASN A 129 -29.72 -8.90 3.32
C ASN A 129 -30.73 -9.73 2.51
N HIS A 130 -30.46 -9.93 1.22
CA HIS A 130 -31.28 -10.74 0.31
C HIS A 130 -30.93 -12.22 0.40
#